data_AF-A0A7J4I6R6-F1
#
_entry.id   AF-A0A7J4I6R6-F1
#
_cell.length_a   1.000
_cell.length_b   1.000
_cell.length_c   1.000
_cell.angle_alpha   90.00
_cell.angle_beta   90.00
_cell.angle_gamma   90.00
#
_symmetry.space_group_name_H-M   'P 1'
#
loop_
_entity.id
_entity.type
_entity.pdbx_description
1 polymer ?
#
loop_
_entity_poly.entity_id
_entity_poly.type
_entity_poly.pdbx_seq_one_letter_code
_entity_poly.pdbx_strand_id
1 'polypeptide(L)' 'MKKLTKEYSITKSEKKKYVMSTSEDYEILQKVKKLEKRELTKDDKILIKLVRTQLEREWRKHLIIVLNKILRKTK' A
#
# COMPACT_ATOMS: atom_id res chain seq x y z
N MET A 1 -25.25 -8.85 4.21
CA MET A 1 -23.83 -8.66 3.87
C MET A 1 -23.73 -7.85 2.58
N LYS A 2 -23.30 -6.57 2.64
CA LYS A 2 -23.15 -5.74 1.43
C LYS A 2 -21.93 -6.22 0.63
N LYS A 3 -22.11 -6.49 -0.67
CA LYS A 3 -21.03 -6.86 -1.60
C LYS A 3 -20.04 -5.69 -1.73
N LEU A 4 -18.92 -5.76 -1.00
CA LEU A 4 -17.76 -4.84 -1.06
C LEU A 4 -17.16 -4.67 -2.48
N THR A 5 -17.54 -5.52 -3.43
CA THR A 5 -16.96 -5.55 -4.78
C THR A 5 -17.57 -4.55 -5.76
N LYS A 6 -18.71 -3.92 -5.45
CA LYS A 6 -19.41 -3.06 -6.44
C LYS A 6 -18.88 -1.62 -6.53
N GLU A 7 -18.20 -1.12 -5.48
CA GLU A 7 -17.79 0.30 -5.39
C GLU A 7 -16.33 0.57 -5.77
N TYR A 8 -15.48 -0.46 -5.85
CA TYR A 8 -14.04 -0.30 -6.06
C TYR A 8 -13.57 -1.02 -7.32
N SER A 9 -13.24 -0.26 -8.37
CA SER A 9 -12.65 -0.78 -9.60
C SER A 9 -11.22 -1.29 -9.33
N ILE A 10 -11.12 -2.61 -9.10
CA ILE A 10 -9.86 -3.29 -8.78
C ILE A 10 -9.69 -4.47 -9.71
N THR A 11 -8.48 -4.60 -10.25
CA THR A 11 -8.12 -5.65 -11.18
C THR A 11 -7.96 -7.01 -10.47
N LYS A 12 -8.08 -8.11 -11.21
CA LYS A 12 -7.87 -9.46 -10.67
C LYS A 12 -6.45 -9.65 -10.11
N SER A 13 -5.44 -9.02 -10.73
CA SER A 13 -4.05 -9.05 -10.28
C SER A 13 -3.86 -8.35 -8.92
N GLU A 14 -4.51 -7.20 -8.71
CA GLU A 14 -4.48 -6.49 -7.43
C GLU A 14 -5.14 -7.28 -6.31
N LYS A 15 -6.25 -7.98 -6.58
CA LYS A 15 -6.89 -8.89 -5.60
C LYS A 15 -5.98 -10.04 -5.16
N LYS A 16 -5.06 -10.48 -6.02
CA LYS A 16 -4.09 -11.54 -5.70
C LYS A 16 -2.89 -11.00 -4.91
N LYS A 17 -2.51 -9.74 -5.17
CA LYS A 17 -1.34 -9.10 -4.58
C LYS A 17 -1.62 -8.51 -3.20
N TYR A 18 -2.77 -7.88 -3.03
CA TYR A 18 -3.12 -7.14 -1.83
C TYR A 18 -4.08 -7.89 -0.92
N VAL A 19 -3.87 -7.76 0.39
CA VAL A 19 -4.80 -8.17 1.42
C VAL A 19 -5.77 -7.02 1.62
N MET A 20 -6.95 -7.13 0.99
CA MET A 20 -8.03 -6.14 1.12
C MET A 20 -9.14 -6.76 1.95
N SER A 21 -8.87 -6.90 3.25
CA SER A 21 -9.75 -7.58 4.21
C SER A 21 -10.87 -6.66 4.69
N THR A 22 -10.67 -5.35 4.60
CA THR A 22 -11.55 -4.31 5.11
C THR A 22 -11.88 -3.30 4.02
N SER A 23 -13.02 -2.61 4.11
CA SER A 23 -13.40 -1.49 3.22
C SER A 23 -12.34 -0.40 3.16
N GLU A 24 -11.63 -0.20 4.26
CA GLU A 24 -10.59 0.78 4.47
C GLU A 24 -9.39 0.48 3.56
N ASP A 25 -9.02 -0.80 3.38
CA ASP A 25 -7.96 -1.20 2.44
C ASP A 25 -8.27 -0.76 1.00
N TYR A 26 -9.54 -0.85 0.62
CA TYR A 26 -10.02 -0.42 -0.69
C TYR A 26 -9.96 1.10 -0.84
N GLU A 27 -10.34 1.84 0.20
CA GLU A 27 -10.25 3.30 0.25
C GLU A 27 -8.80 3.78 0.15
N ILE A 28 -7.88 3.15 0.89
CA ILE A 28 -6.45 3.44 0.86
C ILE A 28 -5.91 3.21 -0.54
N LEU A 29 -6.21 2.08 -1.19
CA LEU A 29 -5.76 1.80 -2.55
C LEU A 29 -6.27 2.85 -3.55
N GLN A 30 -7.51 3.30 -3.43
CA GLN A 30 -8.03 4.38 -4.28
C GLN A 30 -7.32 5.71 -4.05
N LYS A 31 -7.04 6.08 -2.80
CA LYS A 31 -6.30 7.30 -2.48
C LYS A 31 -4.88 7.24 -3.05
N VAL A 32 -4.19 6.11 -2.88
CA VAL A 32 -2.87 5.87 -3.49
C VAL A 32 -2.94 6.05 -5.01
N LYS A 33 -3.88 5.41 -5.70
CA LYS A 33 -4.05 5.54 -7.17
C LYS A 33 -4.32 6.99 -7.61
N LYS A 34 -5.08 7.75 -6.83
CA LYS A 34 -5.36 9.17 -7.12
C LYS A 34 -4.12 10.03 -6.94
N LEU A 35 -3.33 9.77 -5.89
CA LEU A 35 -2.10 10.51 -5.59
C LEU A 35 -0.99 10.19 -6.61
N GLU A 36 -0.85 8.94 -7.06
CA GLU A 36 0.14 8.53 -8.07
C GLU A 36 -0.02 9.26 -9.43
N LYS A 37 -1.20 9.83 -9.71
CA LYS A 37 -1.46 10.63 -10.91
C LYS A 37 -1.08 12.11 -10.76
N ARG A 38 -0.68 12.55 -9.56
CA ARG A 38 -0.33 13.93 -9.27
C ARG A 38 1.19 14.11 -9.32
N GLU A 39 1.60 15.36 -9.51
CA GLU A 39 2.98 15.73 -9.24
C GLU A 39 3.22 15.72 -7.73
N LEU A 40 4.20 14.94 -7.30
CA LEU A 40 4.49 14.68 -5.90
C LEU A 40 5.98 14.88 -5.65
N THR A 41 6.30 15.39 -4.46
CA THR A 41 7.69 15.51 -4.02
C THR A 41 8.33 14.13 -3.88
N LYS A 42 9.66 14.08 -3.75
CA LYS A 42 10.36 12.81 -3.52
C LYS A 42 9.90 12.14 -2.23
N ASP A 43 9.65 12.92 -1.18
CA ASP A 43 9.23 12.42 0.12
C ASP A 43 7.79 11.89 0.09
N ASP A 44 6.88 12.60 -0.57
CA ASP A 44 5.51 12.13 -0.79
C ASP A 44 5.48 10.79 -1.54
N LYS A 45 6.32 10.65 -2.59
CA LYS A 45 6.44 9.41 -3.35
C LYS A 45 6.95 8.26 -2.49
N ILE A 46 7.87 8.52 -1.57
CA ILE A 46 8.37 7.51 -0.62
C ILE A 46 7.25 7.08 0.33
N LEU A 47 6.51 8.04 0.89
CA LEU A 47 5.39 7.77 1.79
C LEU A 47 4.27 6.99 1.11
N ILE A 48 3.87 7.38 -0.11
CA ILE A 48 2.83 6.69 -0.87
C ILE A 48 3.28 5.26 -1.21
N LYS A 49 4.55 5.08 -1.57
CA LYS A 49 5.10 3.74 -1.82
C LYS A 49 5.06 2.88 -0.55
N LEU A 50 5.36 3.44 0.61
CA LEU A 50 5.28 2.75 1.89
C LEU A 50 3.83 2.37 2.24
N VAL A 51 2.88 3.28 2.08
CA VAL A 51 1.45 3.00 2.30
C VAL A 51 0.97 1.90 1.35
N ARG A 52 1.40 1.93 0.09
CA ARG A 52 1.06 0.91 -0.91
C ARG A 52 1.63 -0.47 -0.56
N THR A 53 2.84 -0.56 -0.03
CA THR A 53 3.41 -1.86 0.36
C THR A 53 2.67 -2.47 1.54
N GLN A 54 2.10 -1.66 2.45
CA GLN A 54 1.29 -2.14 3.59
C GLN A 54 0.02 -2.90 3.18
N LEU A 55 -0.45 -2.71 1.95
CA LEU A 55 -1.56 -3.49 1.39
C LEU A 55 -1.14 -4.88 0.92
N GLU A 56 0.16 -5.17 0.75
CA GLU A 56 0.64 -6.47 0.26
C GLU A 56 0.58 -7.56 1.32
N ARG A 57 0.33 -8.83 0.96
CA ARG A 57 0.21 -9.92 1.94
C ARG A 57 1.38 -10.07 2.91
N GLU A 58 2.60 -9.89 2.41
CA GLU A 58 3.84 -10.02 3.19
C GLU A 58 4.49 -8.66 3.47
N TRP A 59 3.69 -7.59 3.59
CA TRP A 59 4.20 -6.23 3.77
C TRP A 59 5.18 -6.06 4.94
N ARG A 60 4.98 -6.83 6.03
CA ARG A 60 5.86 -6.84 7.21
C ARG A 60 7.31 -7.16 6.86
N LYS A 61 7.54 -8.04 5.88
CA LYS A 61 8.89 -8.41 5.42
C LYS A 61 9.66 -7.19 4.91
N HIS A 62 8.99 -6.32 4.16
CA HIS A 62 9.58 -5.11 3.62
C HIS A 62 9.96 -4.12 4.73
N LEU A 63 9.10 -3.96 5.75
CA LEU A 63 9.41 -3.11 6.90
C LEU A 63 10.60 -3.63 7.70
N ILE A 64 10.63 -4.93 8.00
CA ILE A 64 11.72 -5.55 8.75
C ILE A 64 13.06 -5.33 8.04
N ILE A 65 13.12 -5.47 6.72
CA ILE A 65 14.33 -5.21 5.93
C ILE A 65 14.80 -3.75 6.09
N VAL A 66 13.88 -2.79 5.97
CA VAL A 66 14.19 -1.36 6.10
C VAL A 66 14.66 -1.03 7.51
N LEU A 67 13.95 -1.51 8.53
CA LEU A 67 14.31 -1.27 9.94
C LEU A 67 15.68 -1.88 10.28
N ASN A 68 15.96 -3.11 9.84
CA ASN A 68 17.27 -3.74 10.03
C ASN A 68 18.40 -2.93 9.35
N LYS A 69 18.14 -2.35 8.17
CA LYS A 69 19.11 -1.49 7.49
C LYS A 69 19.38 -0.21 8.27
N ILE A 70 18.36 0.38 8.88
CA ILE A 70 18.51 1.58 9.71
C ILE A 70 19.27 1.24 10.99
N LEU A 71 18.88 0.17 11.69
CA LEU A 71 19.55 -0.29 12.92
C LEU A 71 21.04 -0.56 12.70
N ARG A 72 21.43 -1.07 11.52
CA ARG A 72 22.84 -1.27 11.15
C ARG A 72 23.62 0.03 10.90
N LYS A 73 22.94 1.12 10.54
CA LYS A 73 23.58 2.43 10.30
C LYS A 73 23.72 3.26 11.56
N THR A 74 22.82 3.05 12.52
CA THR A 74 22.79 3.76 13.80
C THR A 74 23.64 3.08 14.88
N LYS A 75 24.27 1.96 14.54
CA LYS A 75 25.20 1.20 15.38
C LYS A 75 26.61 1.48 14.90
#